data_AF-A0A357VFE9-F1
#
_entry.id   AF-A0A357VFE9-F1
#
_cell.length_a   1.000
_cell.length_b   1.000
_cell.length_c   1.000
_cell.angle_alpha   90.00
_cell.angle_beta   90.00
_cell.angle_gamma   90.00
#
_symmetry.space_group_name_H-M   'P 1'
#
loop_
_entity.id
_entity.type
_entity.pdbx_description
1 polymer ?
#
loop_
_entity_poly.entity_id
_entity_poly.type
_entity_poly.pdbx_seq_one_letter_code
_entity_poly.pdbx_strand_id
1 'polypeptide(L)'
;MVELQRSRNSVYNIAYHIVWCVKYRKPLLTGKVAEHLKGLLHQVARDNGFTIETMEIMPDHVHLFVRATPNHLVASMVKALKGVTARFLFKEFPELKKELWGGHLWNPSYYVGTVGHISEETVRKYIEGQKAGE
;
A
#
# COMPACT_ATOMS: atom_id res chain seq x y z
N MET A 1 -15.18 -19.58 0.69
CA MET A 1 -16.34 -18.67 0.58
C MET A 1 -15.91 -17.36 1.22
N VAL A 2 -15.91 -16.23 0.49
CA VAL A 2 -15.47 -14.94 1.06
C VAL A 2 -16.47 -14.49 2.12
N GLU A 3 -15.98 -14.16 3.31
CA GLU A 3 -16.81 -13.68 4.41
C GLU A 3 -17.27 -12.24 4.13
N LEU A 4 -18.59 -12.02 4.05
CA LEU A 4 -19.17 -10.70 3.83
C LEU A 4 -19.11 -9.87 5.10
N GLN A 5 -18.62 -8.63 4.98
CA GLN A 5 -18.60 -7.69 6.10
C GLN A 5 -19.93 -6.96 6.24
N ARG A 6 -20.24 -6.54 7.47
CA ARG A 6 -21.50 -5.87 7.82
C ARG A 6 -21.24 -4.63 8.67
N SER A 7 -22.04 -3.61 8.42
CA SER A 7 -22.20 -2.45 9.28
C SER A 7 -23.68 -2.27 9.62
N ARG A 8 -24.04 -1.23 10.40
CA ARG A 8 -25.43 -0.96 10.79
C ARG A 8 -26.41 -0.89 9.60
N ASN A 9 -25.95 -0.42 8.44
CA ASN A 9 -26.80 -0.13 7.28
C ASN A 9 -26.29 -0.72 5.96
N SER A 10 -25.28 -1.59 5.97
CA SER A 10 -24.75 -2.18 4.74
C SER A 10 -24.12 -3.56 4.96
N VAL A 11 -24.22 -4.40 3.94
CA VAL A 11 -23.46 -5.63 3.78
C VAL A 11 -22.57 -5.42 2.56
N TYR A 12 -21.26 -5.67 2.68
CA TYR A 12 -20.30 -5.30 1.65
C TYR A 12 -19.11 -6.26 1.58
N ASN A 13 -18.48 -6.29 0.42
CA ASN A 13 -17.18 -6.89 0.18
C ASN A 13 -16.43 -5.94 -0.76
N ILE A 14 -15.64 -5.04 -0.17
CA ILE A 14 -14.92 -4.01 -0.92
C ILE A 14 -13.43 -4.25 -0.70
N ALA A 15 -12.74 -4.55 -1.80
CA ALA A 15 -11.31 -4.75 -1.80
C ALA A 15 -10.65 -4.10 -3.01
N TYR A 16 -9.44 -3.61 -2.79
CA TYR A 16 -8.65 -2.89 -3.79
C TYR A 16 -7.24 -3.46 -3.87
N HIS A 17 -6.72 -3.58 -5.09
CA HIS A 17 -5.30 -3.69 -5.36
C HIS A 17 -4.78 -2.28 -5.64
N ILE A 18 -3.89 -1.80 -4.78
CA ILE A 18 -3.32 -0.45 -4.88
C ILE A 18 -1.82 -0.59 -5.11
N VAL A 19 -1.30 0.14 -6.11
CA VAL A 19 0.12 0.18 -6.42
C VAL A 19 0.60 1.60 -6.57
N TRP A 20 1.78 1.90 -6.03
CA TRP A 20 2.50 3.12 -6.37
C TRP A 20 4.01 2.90 -6.33
N CYS A 21 4.73 3.74 -7.05
CA CYS A 21 6.18 3.67 -7.14
C CYS A 21 6.87 4.80 -6.35
N VAL A 22 8.12 4.57 -5.98
CA VAL A 22 9.09 5.61 -5.63
C VAL A 22 9.22 6.58 -6.81
N LYS A 23 9.47 7.85 -6.51
CA LYS A 23 9.72 8.88 -7.53
C LYS A 23 10.90 8.43 -8.42
N TYR A 24 10.71 8.53 -9.74
CA TYR A 24 11.64 8.05 -10.76
C TYR A 24 11.94 6.54 -10.73
N ARG A 25 11.11 5.74 -10.04
CA ARG A 25 11.32 4.29 -9.86
C ARG A 25 12.71 3.94 -9.30
N LYS A 26 13.26 4.81 -8.44
CA LYS A 26 14.54 4.51 -7.77
C LYS A 26 14.38 3.31 -6.81
N PRO A 27 15.32 2.36 -6.77
CA PRO A 27 15.24 1.17 -5.93
C PRO A 27 15.65 1.47 -4.47
N LEU A 28 14.86 2.28 -3.77
CA LEU A 28 15.18 2.81 -2.43
C LEU A 28 14.46 2.08 -1.29
N LEU A 29 13.51 1.20 -1.59
CA LEU A 29 12.74 0.45 -0.60
C LEU A 29 13.42 -0.89 -0.32
N THR A 30 14.60 -0.87 0.28
CA THR A 30 15.38 -2.08 0.57
C THR A 30 15.79 -2.13 2.04
N GLY A 31 16.09 -3.34 2.54
CA GLY A 31 16.53 -3.58 3.91
C GLY A 31 15.66 -2.89 4.95
N LYS A 32 16.29 -2.08 5.82
CA LYS A 32 15.63 -1.37 6.93
C LYS A 32 14.53 -0.40 6.47
N VAL A 33 14.67 0.22 5.29
CA VAL A 33 13.66 1.14 4.75
C VAL A 33 12.37 0.38 4.44
N ALA A 34 12.49 -0.79 3.79
CA ALA A 34 11.35 -1.64 3.47
C ALA A 34 10.67 -2.18 4.73
N GLU A 35 11.46 -2.68 5.70
CA GLU A 35 10.93 -3.19 6.98
C GLU A 35 10.16 -2.13 7.74
N HIS A 36 10.73 -0.92 7.86
CA HIS A 36 10.07 0.19 8.54
C HIS A 36 8.80 0.64 7.80
N LEU A 37 8.85 0.70 6.47
CA LEU A 37 7.69 1.05 5.64
C LEU A 37 6.52 0.07 5.85
N LYS A 38 6.77 -1.23 6.02
CA LYS A 38 5.69 -2.20 6.31
C LYS A 38 4.97 -1.85 7.61
N GLY A 39 5.73 -1.56 8.67
CA GLY A 39 5.18 -1.15 9.96
C GLY A 39 4.31 0.10 9.86
N LEU A 40 4.82 1.14 9.18
CA LEU A 40 4.11 2.39 8.97
C LEU A 40 2.82 2.21 8.16
N LEU A 41 2.84 1.41 7.10
CA LEU A 41 1.65 1.19 6.27
C LEU A 41 0.54 0.50 7.07
N HIS A 42 0.87 -0.52 7.86
CA HIS A 42 -0.10 -1.14 8.76
C HIS A 42 -0.60 -0.18 9.84
N GLN A 43 0.26 0.68 10.39
CA GLN A 43 -0.16 1.70 11.35
C GLN A 43 -1.13 2.69 10.71
N VAL A 44 -0.81 3.24 9.55
CA VAL A 44 -1.68 4.19 8.83
C VAL A 44 -3.03 3.54 8.51
N ALA A 45 -3.04 2.28 8.09
CA ALA A 45 -4.27 1.54 7.82
C ALA A 45 -5.15 1.45 9.08
N ARG A 46 -4.58 1.03 10.22
CA ARG A 46 -5.28 0.97 11.51
C ARG A 46 -5.83 2.33 11.94
N ASP A 47 -5.00 3.37 11.86
CA ASP A 47 -5.36 4.74 12.27
C ASP A 47 -6.49 5.33 11.41
N ASN A 48 -6.66 4.82 10.18
CA ASN A 48 -7.69 5.27 9.24
C ASN A 48 -8.87 4.29 9.11
N GLY A 49 -8.88 3.15 9.82
CA GLY A 49 -10.02 2.23 9.87
C GLY A 49 -10.18 1.28 8.68
N PHE A 50 -9.12 1.05 7.89
CA PHE A 50 -9.10 0.05 6.81
C PHE A 50 -8.02 -1.02 7.05
N THR A 51 -8.11 -2.13 6.34
CA THR A 51 -7.22 -3.28 6.56
C THR A 51 -6.34 -3.53 5.34
N ILE A 52 -5.03 -3.65 5.53
CA ILE A 52 -4.11 -4.20 4.54
C ILE A 52 -4.03 -5.70 4.80
N GLU A 53 -4.64 -6.50 3.94
CA GLU A 53 -4.67 -7.97 4.02
C GLU A 53 -3.36 -8.59 3.56
N THR A 54 -2.78 -8.03 2.50
CA THR A 54 -1.51 -8.51 1.95
C THR A 54 -0.73 -7.32 1.41
N MET A 55 0.58 -7.35 1.56
CA MET A 55 1.45 -6.29 1.10
C MET A 55 2.79 -6.86 0.66
N GLU A 56 3.26 -6.41 -0.50
CA GLU A 56 4.63 -6.64 -0.91
C GLU A 56 5.29 -5.32 -1.31
N ILE A 57 6.56 -5.22 -0.96
CA ILE A 57 7.40 -4.05 -1.23
C ILE A 57 8.55 -4.54 -2.08
N MET A 58 8.56 -4.06 -3.31
CA MET A 58 9.67 -4.20 -4.25
C MET A 58 10.61 -3.00 -4.07
N PRO A 59 11.87 -3.08 -4.55
CA PRO A 59 12.84 -2.00 -4.33
C PRO A 59 12.34 -0.62 -4.76
N ASP A 60 11.51 -0.53 -5.79
CA ASP A 60 11.02 0.74 -6.35
C ASP A 60 9.50 0.96 -6.25
N HIS A 61 8.72 0.01 -5.72
CA HIS A 61 7.25 0.13 -5.65
C HIS A 61 6.59 -0.74 -4.59
N VAL A 62 5.33 -0.42 -4.26
CA VAL A 62 4.54 -1.10 -3.22
C VAL A 62 3.27 -1.65 -3.83
N HIS A 63 2.93 -2.90 -3.53
CA HIS A 63 1.66 -3.54 -3.82
C HIS A 63 0.88 -3.74 -2.51
N LEU A 64 -0.35 -3.24 -2.45
CA LEU A 64 -1.27 -3.49 -1.34
C LEU A 64 -2.54 -4.17 -1.81
N PHE A 65 -2.96 -5.19 -1.09
CA PHE A 65 -4.32 -5.70 -1.10
C PHE A 65 -5.06 -5.18 0.12
N VAL A 66 -6.04 -4.30 -0.10
CA VAL A 66 -6.71 -3.51 0.94
C VAL A 66 -8.19 -3.86 1.00
N ARG A 67 -8.70 -4.17 2.19
CA ARG A 67 -10.14 -4.19 2.48
C ARG A 67 -10.59 -2.87 3.07
N ALA A 68 -11.72 -2.39 2.58
CA ALA A 68 -12.28 -1.11 2.98
C ALA A 68 -13.78 -1.22 3.27
N THR A 69 -14.34 -0.14 3.84
CA THR A 69 -15.79 0.02 4.06
C THR A 69 -16.39 0.92 2.98
N PRO A 70 -17.72 0.95 2.80
CA PRO A 70 -18.38 1.88 1.87
C PRO A 70 -18.07 3.36 2.12
N ASN A 71 -17.76 3.73 3.37
CA ASN A 71 -17.41 5.11 3.74
C ASN A 71 -15.96 5.51 3.40
N HIS A 72 -15.11 4.57 2.99
CA HIS A 72 -13.72 4.86 2.65
C HIS A 72 -13.62 5.36 1.22
N LEU A 73 -13.08 6.57 1.05
CA LEU A 73 -12.70 7.07 -0.26
C LEU A 73 -11.29 6.58 -0.59
N VAL A 74 -11.15 5.88 -1.73
CA VAL A 74 -9.85 5.35 -2.21
C VAL A 74 -8.78 6.44 -2.25
N ALA A 75 -9.10 7.61 -2.80
CA ALA A 75 -8.17 8.72 -2.90
C ALA A 75 -7.67 9.18 -1.50
N SER A 76 -8.54 9.17 -0.49
CA SER A 76 -8.18 9.52 0.89
C SER A 76 -7.27 8.47 1.52
N MET A 77 -7.56 7.18 1.31
CA MET A 77 -6.68 6.09 1.78
C MET A 77 -5.28 6.21 1.18
N VAL A 78 -5.19 6.41 -0.14
CA VAL A 78 -3.90 6.55 -0.84
C VAL A 78 -3.15 7.80 -0.39
N LYS A 79 -3.86 8.92 -0.18
CA LYS A 79 -3.28 10.16 0.35
C LYS A 79 -2.68 9.94 1.73
N ALA A 80 -3.39 9.26 2.63
CA ALA A 80 -2.90 8.94 3.97
C ALA A 80 -1.67 8.03 3.90
N LEU A 81 -1.77 6.91 3.17
CA LEU A 81 -0.68 5.93 3.01
C LEU A 81 0.59 6.58 2.47
N LYS A 82 0.50 7.31 1.35
CA LYS A 82 1.67 7.93 0.71
C LYS A 82 2.20 9.11 1.52
N GLY A 83 1.33 10.00 2.00
CA GLY A 83 1.73 11.23 2.69
C GLY A 83 2.41 10.97 4.02
N VAL A 84 1.81 10.11 4.85
CA VAL A 84 2.34 9.80 6.19
C VAL A 84 3.65 9.03 6.05
N THR A 85 3.70 8.00 5.22
CA THR A 85 4.93 7.19 5.04
C THR A 85 6.08 8.02 4.48
N ALA A 86 5.85 8.89 3.49
CA ALA A 86 6.89 9.76 2.95
C ALA A 86 7.49 10.66 4.04
N ARG A 87 6.64 11.24 4.89
CA ARG A 87 7.09 12.11 5.98
C ARG A 87 7.96 11.37 6.99
N PHE A 88 7.52 10.19 7.44
CA PHE A 88 8.27 9.41 8.43
C PHE A 88 9.55 8.83 7.85
N LEU A 89 9.51 8.25 6.65
CA LEU A 89 10.71 7.71 6.01
C LEU A 89 11.78 8.79 5.77
N PHE A 90 11.40 9.97 5.30
CA PHE A 90 12.36 11.08 5.16
C PHE A 90 12.92 11.61 6.49
N LYS A 91 12.21 11.39 7.60
CA LYS A 91 12.68 11.79 8.93
C LYS A 91 13.68 10.76 9.48
N GLU A 92 13.38 9.46 9.31
CA GLU A 92 14.17 8.38 9.88
C GLU A 92 15.36 7.95 9.00
N PHE A 93 15.25 8.13 7.69
CA PHE A 93 16.28 7.78 6.71
C PHE A 93 16.69 9.03 5.89
N PRO A 94 17.46 9.97 6.46
CA PRO A 94 17.87 11.21 5.78
C PRO A 94 18.62 10.99 4.45
N GLU A 95 19.24 9.84 4.26
CA GLU A 95 19.88 9.41 3.01
C GLU A 95 18.90 9.38 1.83
N LEU A 96 17.61 9.10 2.06
CA LEU A 96 16.58 9.14 1.02
C LEU A 96 16.43 10.55 0.43
N LYS A 97 16.68 11.61 1.21
CA LYS A 97 16.64 13.00 0.72
C LYS A 97 17.82 13.32 -0.19
N LYS A 98 18.96 12.64 -0.02
CA LYS A 98 20.11 12.81 -0.93
C LYS A 98 19.76 12.28 -2.32
N GLU A 99 19.05 11.16 -2.36
CA GLU A 99 18.58 10.55 -3.61
C GLU A 99 17.39 11.27 -4.25
N LEU A 100 16.54 11.89 -3.42
CA LEU A 100 15.29 12.55 -3.80
C LEU A 100 15.23 13.99 -3.28
N TRP A 101 16.17 14.81 -3.76
CA TRP A 101 16.38 16.20 -3.35
C TRP A 101 15.16 17.12 -3.54
N GLY A 102 14.24 16.76 -4.44
CA GLY A 102 12.97 17.47 -4.63
C GLY A 102 11.93 17.25 -3.52
N GLY A 103 12.26 16.50 -2.45
CA GLY A 103 11.36 16.31 -1.29
C GLY A 103 10.16 15.40 -1.56
N HIS A 104 10.17 14.65 -2.66
CA HIS A 104 9.08 13.76 -3.04
C HIS A 104 9.57 12.30 -3.05
N LEU A 105 9.14 11.51 -2.06
CA LEU A 105 9.47 10.08 -2.01
C LEU A 105 8.73 9.30 -3.10
N TRP A 106 7.45 9.59 -3.28
CA TRP A 106 6.57 8.84 -4.16
C TRP A 106 6.37 9.51 -5.51
N ASN A 107 6.15 8.70 -6.54
CA ASN A 107 5.53 9.19 -7.78
C ASN A 107 4.15 9.78 -7.41
N PRO A 108 3.72 10.93 -7.98
CA PRO A 108 2.39 11.48 -7.72
C PRO A 108 1.26 10.49 -8.06
N SER A 109 1.40 9.69 -9.12
CA SER A 109 0.38 8.74 -9.55
C SER A 109 0.31 7.48 -8.65
N TYR A 110 -0.80 6.77 -8.79
CA TYR A 110 -1.02 5.44 -8.23
C TYR A 110 -1.96 4.67 -9.16
N TYR A 111 -1.86 3.36 -9.13
CA TYR A 111 -2.83 2.45 -9.71
C TYR A 111 -3.82 2.00 -8.63
N VAL A 112 -5.09 1.84 -9.02
CA VAL A 112 -6.09 1.14 -8.22
C VAL A 112 -6.94 0.25 -9.11
N GLY A 113 -7.07 -1.02 -8.72
CA GLY A 113 -8.00 -1.98 -9.31
C GLY A 113 -8.92 -2.55 -8.24
N THR A 114 -10.19 -2.77 -8.57
CA THR A 114 -11.11 -3.49 -7.69
C THR A 114 -10.82 -4.99 -7.73
N VAL A 115 -10.82 -5.64 -6.58
CA VAL A 115 -10.65 -7.09 -6.47
C VAL A 115 -12.02 -7.71 -6.17
N GLY A 116 -12.49 -8.60 -7.04
CA GLY A 116 -13.74 -9.33 -6.91
C GLY A 116 -13.55 -10.73 -6.32
N HIS A 117 -14.66 -11.47 -6.18
CA HIS A 117 -14.72 -12.78 -5.53
C HIS A 117 -13.75 -13.84 -6.10
N ILE A 118 -13.44 -13.79 -7.40
CA ILE A 118 -12.54 -14.75 -8.06
C ILE A 118 -11.07 -14.27 -8.01
N SER A 119 -10.83 -12.97 -7.86
CA SER A 119 -9.48 -12.40 -7.95
C SER A 119 -8.75 -12.30 -6.61
N GLU A 120 -9.37 -12.57 -5.46
CA GLU A 120 -8.67 -12.50 -4.17
C GLU A 120 -7.56 -13.55 -4.04
N GLU A 121 -7.86 -14.84 -4.27
CA GLU A 121 -6.84 -15.90 -4.22
C GLU A 121 -5.79 -15.72 -5.33
N THR A 122 -6.21 -15.30 -6.52
CA THR A 122 -5.29 -15.04 -7.64
C THR A 122 -4.39 -13.83 -7.38
N VAL A 123 -4.92 -12.74 -6.82
CA VAL A 123 -4.12 -11.55 -6.46
C VAL A 123 -3.20 -11.87 -5.29
N ARG A 124 -3.68 -12.60 -4.27
CA ARG A 124 -2.83 -13.07 -3.17
C ARG A 124 -1.64 -13.90 -3.69
N LYS A 125 -1.91 -14.93 -4.49
CA LYS A 125 -0.88 -15.77 -5.12
C LYS A 125 0.04 -14.99 -6.07
N TYR A 126 -0.51 -14.04 -6.83
CA TYR A 126 0.28 -13.16 -7.71
C TYR A 126 1.26 -12.30 -6.91
N ILE A 127 0.77 -11.67 -5.83
CA ILE A 127 1.58 -10.83 -4.95
C ILE A 127 2.66 -11.68 -4.24
N GLU A 128 2.28 -12.82 -3.67
CA GLU A 128 3.21 -13.75 -2.99
C GLU A 128 4.26 -14.34 -3.95
N GLY A 129 3.89 -14.58 -5.22
CA GLY A 129 4.76 -15.15 -6.25
C GLY A 129 5.80 -14.20 -6.84
N GLN A 130 5.69 -12.88 -6.65
CA GLN A 130 6.66 -11.91 -7.20
C GLN A 130 8.06 -11.99 -6.57
N LYS A 131 8.23 -12.66 -5.41
CA LYS A 131 9.56 -12.86 -4.78
C LYS A 131 10.38 -13.98 -5.41
N ALA A 132 9.76 -14.90 -6.16
CA ALA A 132 10.42 -16.12 -6.64
C ALA A 132 11.01 -15.99 -8.05
N GLY A 133 10.94 -14.80 -8.66
CA GLY A 133 11.45 -14.50 -9.99
C GLY A 133 12.63 -13.54 -9.96
N GLU A 134 13.71 -13.93 -9.29
CA GLU A 134 15.08 -13.42 -9.50
C GLU A 134 16.05 -14.61 -9.57
#